data_AF-A0AAU5R283-F1
#
_entry.id   AF-A0AAU5R283-F1
#
_cell.length_a   1.000
_cell.length_b   1.000
_cell.length_c   1.000
_cell.angle_alpha   90.00
_cell.angle_beta   90.00
_cell.angle_gamma   90.00
#
_symmetry.space_group_name_H-M   'P 1'
#
loop_
_entity.id
_entity.type
_entity.pdbx_description
1 polymer ?
#
loop_
_entity_poly.entity_id
_entity_poly.type
_entity_poly.pdbx_seq_one_letter_code
_entity_poly.pdbx_strand_id
1 'polypeptide(L)' 'MTAAADDPLPDQERAVLALERRSWAGPGAKERAIREQLGISPVRYYQLLNALIDDRRALAEDPVTVNRLRRVRDARRGRR' A
#
# COMPACT_ATOMS: atom_id res chain seq x y z
N MET A 1 2.81 6.46 19.66
CA MET A 1 2.33 7.71 19.03
C MET A 1 1.11 7.38 18.20
N THR A 2 -0.07 7.61 18.75
CA THR A 2 -1.35 7.45 18.04
C THR A 2 -1.46 8.63 17.09
N ALA A 3 -1.23 8.40 15.78
CA ALA A 3 -1.48 9.44 14.79
C ALA A 3 -2.94 9.87 14.91
N ALA A 4 -3.21 11.17 15.02
CA ALA A 4 -4.58 11.66 15.05
C ALA A 4 -5.25 11.29 13.72
N ALA A 5 -6.55 10.96 13.77
CA ALA A 5 -7.29 10.47 12.61
C ALA A 5 -7.36 11.47 11.44
N ASP A 6 -6.93 12.72 11.65
CA ASP A 6 -6.91 13.82 10.68
C ASP A 6 -5.50 14.24 10.22
N ASP A 7 -4.43 13.65 10.75
CA ASP A 7 -3.07 13.99 10.31
C ASP A 7 -2.79 13.41 8.91
N PRO A 8 -2.12 14.16 8.02
CA PRO A 8 -1.77 13.69 6.67
C PRO A 8 -0.93 12.41 6.73
N LEU A 9 -1.05 11.55 5.71
CA LEU A 9 -0.28 10.31 5.63
C LEU A 9 1.23 10.61 5.77
N PRO A 10 1.98 9.81 6.53
CA PRO A 10 3.43 9.84 6.49
C PRO A 10 3.97 9.63 5.07
N ASP A 11 5.10 10.25 4.74
CA ASP A 11 5.76 10.13 3.44
C ASP A 11 5.98 8.68 3.02
N GLN A 12 6.34 7.83 3.97
CA GLN A 12 6.56 6.41 3.72
C GLN A 12 5.30 5.69 3.26
N GLU A 13 4.14 6.03 3.82
CA GLU A 13 2.84 5.47 3.44
C GLU A 13 2.38 5.98 2.08
N ARG A 14 2.59 7.28 1.80
CA ARG A 14 2.35 7.86 0.46
C ARG A 14 3.21 7.19 -0.60
N ALA A 15 4.47 6.91 -0.29
CA ALA A 15 5.39 6.26 -1.21
C ALA A 15 4.98 4.80 -1.49
N VAL A 16 4.40 4.10 -0.50
CA VAL A 16 3.78 2.77 -0.73
C VAL A 16 2.62 2.87 -1.73
N LEU A 17 1.70 3.82 -1.56
CA LEU A 17 0.60 4.03 -2.50
C LEU A 17 1.10 4.40 -3.91
N ALA A 18 2.13 5.25 -3.99
CA ALA A 18 2.75 5.61 -5.25
C ALA A 18 3.38 4.41 -5.97
N LEU A 19 3.99 3.48 -5.23
CA LEU A 19 4.57 2.27 -5.78
C LEU A 19 3.51 1.31 -6.32
N GLU A 20 2.33 1.25 -5.69
CA GLU A 20 1.18 0.47 -6.15
C GLU A 20 0.52 1.03 -7.41
N ARG A 21 0.61 2.34 -7.68
CA ARG A 21 0.08 2.91 -8.94
C ARG A 21 0.80 2.39 -10.19
N ARG A 22 2.03 1.90 -10.04
CA ARG A 22 2.87 1.44 -11.14
C ARG A 22 2.53 0.01 -11.56
N SER A 23 2.65 -0.25 -12.85
CA SER A 23 2.63 -1.60 -13.41
C SER A 23 4.00 -2.26 -13.26
N TRP A 24 4.02 -3.51 -12.83
CA TRP A 24 5.23 -4.29 -12.60
C TRP A 24 5.23 -5.52 -13.50
N ALA A 25 6.35 -5.81 -14.15
CA ALA A 25 6.51 -7.00 -15.00
C ALA A 25 6.37 -8.32 -14.22
N GLY A 26 6.58 -8.30 -12.90
CA GLY A 26 6.37 -9.43 -12.01
C GLY A 26 6.75 -9.14 -10.57
N PRO A 27 6.53 -10.10 -9.64
CA PRO A 27 6.79 -9.93 -8.21
C PRO A 27 8.24 -9.52 -7.91
N GLY A 28 9.22 -10.15 -8.56
CA GLY A 28 10.64 -9.85 -8.33
C GLY A 28 11.05 -8.42 -8.74
N ALA A 29 10.49 -7.88 -9.81
CA ALA A 29 10.75 -6.49 -10.22
C ALA A 29 10.18 -5.49 -9.20
N LYS A 30 8.98 -5.78 -8.67
CA LYS A 30 8.36 -4.98 -7.62
C LYS A 30 9.15 -5.03 -6.32
N GLU A 31 9.58 -6.22 -5.89
CA GLU A 31 10.36 -6.38 -4.65
C GLU A 31 11.74 -5.72 -4.70
N ARG A 32 12.40 -5.69 -5.86
CA ARG A 32 13.62 -4.89 -6.03
C ARG A 32 13.33 -3.41 -5.86
N ALA A 33 12.31 -2.88 -6.54
CA ALA A 33 11.92 -1.49 -6.41
C ALA A 33 11.51 -1.10 -4.99
N ILE A 34 10.82 -1.98 -4.25
CA ILE A 34 10.49 -1.77 -2.84
C ILE A 34 11.78 -1.55 -2.03
N ARG A 35 12.78 -2.43 -2.20
CA ARG A 35 14.05 -2.33 -1.47
C ARG A 35 14.84 -1.08 -1.86
N GLU A 36 14.95 -0.81 -3.15
CA GLU A 36 15.77 0.28 -3.69
C GLU A 36 15.17 1.68 -3.43
N GLN A 37 13.85 1.83 -3.55
CA GLN A 37 13.19 3.14 -3.45
C GLN A 37 12.66 3.45 -2.04
N LEU A 38 12.20 2.43 -1.31
CA LEU A 38 11.59 2.62 0.01
C LEU A 38 12.52 2.22 1.17
N GLY A 39 13.66 1.58 0.88
CA GLY A 39 14.63 1.16 1.90
C GLY A 39 14.09 0.13 2.90
N ILE A 40 12.98 -0.54 2.58
CA ILE A 40 12.34 -1.52 3.48
C ILE A 40 12.26 -2.92 2.88
N SER A 41 12.12 -3.91 3.74
CA SER A 41 11.91 -5.29 3.31
C SER A 41 10.53 -5.46 2.65
N PRO A 42 10.38 -6.41 1.70
CA PRO A 42 9.07 -6.75 1.13
C PRO A 42 8.02 -7.11 2.19
N VAL A 43 8.43 -7.77 3.28
CA VAL A 43 7.53 -8.12 4.39
C VAL A 43 6.97 -6.86 5.04
N ARG A 44 7.83 -5.89 5.39
CA ARG A 44 7.39 -4.61 5.99
C ARG A 44 6.50 -3.82 5.02
N TYR A 45 6.83 -3.85 3.73
CA TYR A 45 6.02 -3.22 2.69
C TYR A 45 4.59 -3.76 2.67
N TYR A 46 4.40 -5.08 2.61
CA TYR A 46 3.06 -5.67 2.57
C TYR A 46 2.29 -5.49 3.89
N GLN A 47 2.98 -5.40 5.03
CA GLN A 47 2.35 -5.01 6.29
C GLN A 47 1.78 -3.59 6.24
N LEU A 48 2.58 -2.62 5.79
CA LEU A 48 2.13 -1.23 5.61
C LEU A 48 0.98 -1.15 4.60
N LEU A 49 1.12 -1.82 3.46
CA LEU A 49 0.07 -1.86 2.45
C LEU A 49 -1.26 -2.41 3.01
N ASN A 50 -1.21 -3.49 3.79
CA ASN A 50 -2.41 -4.06 4.39
C ASN A 50 -3.09 -3.10 5.38
N ALA A 51 -2.31 -2.32 6.14
CA ALA A 51 -2.86 -1.29 7.03
C ALA A 51 -3.50 -0.15 6.23
N LEU A 52 -2.84 0.32 5.17
CA LEU A 52 -3.32 1.41 4.32
C LEU A 52 -4.64 1.09 3.61
N ILE A 53 -4.87 -0.17 3.27
CA ILE A 53 -6.12 -0.59 2.63
C ILE A 53 -7.33 -0.29 3.52
N ASP A 54 -7.19 -0.29 4.84
CA ASP A 54 -8.29 0.00 5.78
C ASP A 54 -8.25 1.42 6.35
N ASP A 55 -7.22 2.21 6.03
CA ASP A 55 -7.06 3.58 6.51
C ASP A 55 -7.93 4.57 5.71
N ARG A 56 -8.74 5.36 6.42
CA ARG A 56 -9.58 6.41 5.82
C ARG A 56 -8.75 7.53 5.18
N ARG A 57 -7.57 7.82 5.71
CA ARG A 57 -6.67 8.86 5.20
C ARG A 57 -6.06 8.43 3.87
N ALA A 58 -5.69 7.15 3.74
CA ALA A 58 -5.21 6.58 2.48
C ALA A 58 -6.32 6.60 1.41
N LEU A 59 -7.56 6.31 1.82
CA LEU A 59 -8.74 6.42 0.95
C LEU A 59 -8.99 7.87 0.50
N ALA A 60 -8.77 8.85 1.37
CA ALA A 60 -8.91 10.26 1.03
C ALA A 60 -7.82 10.75 0.07
N GLU A 61 -6.58 10.26 0.22
CA GLU A 61 -5.44 10.65 -0.62
C GLU A 61 -5.44 9.98 -2.00
N ASP A 62 -5.68 8.66 -2.06
CA ASP A 62 -5.70 7.91 -3.33
C ASP A 62 -6.87 6.92 -3.37
N PRO A 63 -8.11 7.41 -3.58
CA PRO A 63 -9.30 6.57 -3.57
C PRO A 63 -9.26 5.46 -4.62
N VAL A 64 -8.66 5.71 -5.78
CA VAL A 64 -8.62 4.75 -6.89
C VAL A 64 -7.73 3.57 -6.55
N THR A 65 -6.50 3.83 -6.09
CA THR A 65 -5.55 2.77 -5.73
C THR A 65 -6.06 1.97 -4.54
N VAL A 66 -6.55 2.64 -3.49
CA VAL A 66 -7.05 1.97 -2.29
C VAL A 66 -8.25 1.08 -2.59
N ASN A 67 -9.26 1.57 -3.33
CA ASN A 67 -10.41 0.74 -3.69
C ASN A 67 -10.04 -0.44 -4.59
N ARG A 68 -9.10 -0.26 -5.53
CA ARG A 68 -8.58 -1.38 -6.35
C ARG A 68 -7.94 -2.46 -5.46
N LEU A 69 -7.13 -2.05 -4.49
CA LEU A 69 -6.47 -2.98 -3.56
C LEU A 69 -7.47 -3.70 -2.66
N ARG A 70 -8.50 -3.00 -2.15
CA ARG A 70 -9.61 -3.61 -1.39
C ARG A 70 -10.27 -4.74 -2.19
N ARG A 71 -10.67 -4.45 -3.43
CA ARG A 71 -11.29 -5.46 -4.33
C ARG A 71 -10.38 -6.67 -4.55
N VAL A 72 -9.08 -6.45 -4.78
CA VAL A 72 -8.11 -7.55 -4.94
C VAL A 72 -8.01 -8.40 -3.66
N ARG A 73 -8.02 -7.78 -2.49
CA ARG A 73 -7.99 -8.47 -1.19
C ARG A 73 -9.27 -9.29 -0.98
N ASP A 74 -10.43 -8.71 -1.24
CA ASP A 74 -11.71 -9.35 -1.02
C ASP A 74 -11.91 -10.54 -1.97
N ALA A 75 -11.51 -10.40 -3.25
CA ALA A 75 -11.50 -11.50 -4.21
C ALA A 75 -10.58 -12.66 -3.80
N ARG A 76 -9.48 -12.39 -3.08
CA ARG A 76 -8.61 -13.44 -2.52
C ARG A 76 -9.25 -14.13 -1.30
N ARG A 77 -10.04 -13.40 -0.51
CA ARG A 77 -10.75 -13.94 0.66
C ARG A 77 -11.92 -14.82 0.26
N GLY A 78 -12.72 -14.41 -0.73
CA GLY A 78 -13.87 -15.21 -1.22
C GLY A 78 -13.50 -16.47 -2.02
N ARG A 79 -12.22 -16.69 -2.31
CA ARG A 79 -11.72 -17.93 -2.94
C ARG A 79 -11.25 -18.99 -1.93
N ARG A 80 -11.34 -18.70 -0.63
CA ARG A 80 -11.08 -19.65 0.46
C ARG A 80 -12.40 -20.13 1.02
#